data_AF-A0A378TLR3-F1
#
_entry.id   AF-A0A378TLR3-F1
#
_cell.length_a   1.000
_cell.length_b   1.000
_cell.length_c   1.000
_cell.angle_alpha   90.00
_cell.angle_beta   90.00
_cell.angle_gamma   90.00
#
_symmetry.space_group_name_H-M   'P 1'
#
loop_
_entity.id
_entity.type
_entity.pdbx_description
1 polymer ?
#
loop_
_entity_poly.entity_id
_entity_poly.type
_entity_poly.pdbx_seq_one_letter_code
_entity_poly.pdbx_strand_id
1 'polypeptide(L)'
;MLTAPVLERHLVETVEGHPSAVVIDLTGVDFLASHGMSVLIASYDRVSDRLPLCVVADGPISRPLKLVGFDELMPMYARLDQALQQVQSDTRQAFA
;
A
#
# COMPACT_ATOMS: atom_id res chain seq x y z
N MET A 1 -13.21 -8.82 -14.74
CA MET A 1 -12.15 -7.97 -15.35
C MET A 1 -10.84 -8.23 -14.62
N LEU A 2 -9.69 -8.22 -15.30
CA LEU A 2 -8.37 -8.42 -14.69
C LEU A 2 -7.71 -7.06 -14.43
N THR A 3 -7.76 -6.58 -13.19
CA THR A 3 -7.16 -5.28 -12.79
C THR A 3 -5.80 -5.41 -12.13
N ALA A 4 -5.45 -6.59 -11.60
CA ALA A 4 -4.17 -6.81 -10.91
C ALA A 4 -2.93 -6.48 -11.77
N PRO A 5 -2.84 -6.86 -13.06
CA PRO A 5 -1.71 -6.48 -13.91
C PRO A 5 -1.64 -4.97 -14.21
N VAL A 6 -2.76 -4.24 -14.06
CA VAL A 6 -2.77 -2.78 -14.21
C VAL A 6 -2.19 -2.13 -12.96
N LEU A 7 -2.62 -2.60 -11.78
CA LEU A 7 -2.07 -2.16 -10.49
C LEU A 7 -0.55 -2.42 -10.42
N GLU A 8 -0.10 -3.60 -10.80
CA GLU A 8 1.32 -3.97 -10.79
C GLU A 8 2.17 -3.03 -11.65
N ARG A 9 1.74 -2.73 -12.88
CA ARG A 9 2.44 -1.79 -13.76
C ARG A 9 2.53 -0.39 -13.16
N HIS A 10 1.42 0.14 -12.64
CA HIS A 10 1.44 1.47 -12.02
C HIS A 10 2.33 1.53 -10.77
N LEU A 11 2.38 0.47 -9.96
CA LEU A 11 3.28 0.42 -8.81
C LEU A 11 4.74 0.42 -9.26
N VAL A 12 5.10 -0.36 -10.29
CA VAL A 12 6.46 -0.37 -10.85
C VAL A 12 6.83 1.01 -11.39
N GLU A 13 6.00 1.61 -12.24
CA GLU A 13 6.24 2.94 -12.81
C GLU A 13 6.38 4.01 -11.72
N THR A 14 5.55 3.94 -10.68
CA THR A 14 5.61 4.90 -9.56
C THR A 14 6.91 4.75 -8.79
N VAL A 15 7.33 3.52 -8.48
CA VAL A 15 8.58 3.26 -7.75
C VAL A 15 9.80 3.69 -8.57
N GLU A 16 9.80 3.44 -9.88
CA GLU A 16 10.86 3.88 -10.80
C GLU A 16 10.95 5.41 -10.92
N GLY A 17 9.88 6.13 -10.57
CA GLY A 17 9.89 7.58 -10.40
C GLY A 17 10.66 8.10 -9.18
N HIS A 18 11.24 7.21 -8.36
CA HIS A 18 11.99 7.53 -7.14
C HIS A 18 11.24 8.48 -6.17
N PRO A 19 9.98 8.18 -5.80
CA PRO A 19 9.24 9.00 -4.85
C PRO A 19 9.87 8.91 -3.45
N SER A 20 9.56 9.86 -2.59
CA SER A 20 9.97 9.81 -1.18
C SER A 20 9.14 8.85 -0.33
N ALA A 21 7.92 8.51 -0.80
CA ALA A 21 6.99 7.57 -0.19
C ALA A 21 5.88 7.18 -1.18
N VAL A 22 5.20 6.06 -0.95
CA VAL A 22 4.04 5.61 -1.72
C VAL A 22 2.85 5.32 -0.79
N VAL A 23 1.68 5.84 -1.15
CA VAL A 23 0.41 5.52 -0.49
C VAL A 23 -0.53 4.91 -1.52
N ILE A 24 -1.03 3.71 -1.24
CA ILE A 24 -1.98 2.99 -2.09
C ILE A 24 -3.37 3.18 -1.49
N ASP A 25 -4.18 4.03 -2.11
CA ASP A 25 -5.54 4.30 -1.65
C ASP A 25 -6.55 3.31 -2.25
N LEU A 26 -7.08 2.43 -1.42
CA LEU A 26 -8.08 1.42 -1.77
C LEU A 26 -9.49 1.79 -1.28
N THR A 27 -9.73 3.02 -0.81
CA THR A 27 -11.05 3.44 -0.29
C THR A 27 -12.18 3.37 -1.33
N GLY A 28 -11.85 3.46 -2.62
CA GLY A 28 -12.78 3.25 -3.73
C GLY A 28 -12.89 1.80 -4.23
N VAL A 29 -12.27 0.84 -3.54
CA VAL A 29 -12.23 -0.57 -3.96
C VAL A 29 -13.17 -1.40 -3.10
N ASP A 30 -14.20 -1.98 -3.72
CA ASP A 30 -15.19 -2.80 -3.02
C ASP A 30 -14.75 -4.26 -2.83
N PHE A 31 -13.79 -4.73 -3.63
CA PHE A 31 -13.31 -6.12 -3.59
C PHE A 31 -11.85 -6.23 -4.00
N LEU A 32 -11.06 -6.94 -3.19
CA LEU A 32 -9.67 -7.29 -3.47
C LEU A 32 -9.50 -8.80 -3.48
N ALA A 33 -9.26 -9.38 -4.66
CA ALA A 33 -9.00 -10.80 -4.82
C ALA A 33 -7.56 -11.18 -4.42
N SER A 34 -7.29 -12.48 -4.29
CA SER A 34 -5.95 -13.01 -3.97
C SER A 34 -4.84 -12.49 -4.88
N HIS A 35 -5.09 -12.36 -6.19
CA HIS A 35 -4.10 -11.80 -7.11
C HIS A 35 -3.75 -10.34 -6.79
N GLY A 36 -4.73 -9.53 -6.37
CA GLY A 36 -4.49 -8.16 -5.95
C GLY A 36 -3.69 -8.10 -4.65
N MET A 37 -3.98 -8.97 -3.68
CA MET A 37 -3.19 -9.07 -2.45
C MET A 37 -1.73 -9.46 -2.74
N SER A 38 -1.50 -10.45 -3.60
CA SER A 38 -0.15 -10.86 -3.99
C SER A 38 0.65 -9.73 -4.65
N VAL A 39 0.00 -8.90 -5.49
CA VAL A 39 0.65 -7.73 -6.09
C VAL A 39 1.07 -6.71 -5.04
N LEU A 40 0.21 -6.43 -4.05
CA LEU A 40 0.53 -5.50 -2.96
C LEU A 40 1.71 -6.00 -2.13
N ILE A 41 1.64 -7.24 -1.66
CA ILE A 41 2.68 -7.86 -0.83
C ILE A 41 4.02 -7.92 -1.59
N ALA A 42 4.01 -8.41 -2.83
CA ALA A 42 5.23 -8.48 -3.64
C ALA A 42 5.84 -7.10 -3.93
N SER A 43 5.01 -6.06 -4.07
CA SER A 43 5.49 -4.70 -4.26
C SER A 43 6.13 -4.15 -2.98
N TYR A 44 5.52 -4.41 -1.81
CA TYR A 44 6.07 -4.01 -0.52
C TYR A 44 7.40 -4.72 -0.22
N ASP A 45 7.47 -6.05 -0.37
CA ASP A 45 8.69 -6.84 -0.15
C ASP A 45 9.88 -6.36 -1.00
N ARG A 46 9.61 -5.79 -2.18
CA ARG A 46 10.65 -5.27 -3.09
C ARG A 46 11.23 -3.94 -2.64
N VAL A 47 10.49 -3.14 -1.87
CA VAL A 47 10.83 -1.72 -1.63
C VAL A 47 10.82 -1.30 -0.16
N SER A 48 10.29 -2.12 0.76
CA SER A 48 10.05 -1.75 2.17
C SER A 48 11.29 -1.24 2.91
N ASP A 49 12.47 -1.75 2.56
CA ASP A 49 13.74 -1.35 3.18
C ASP A 49 14.24 0.04 2.72
N ARG A 50 13.64 0.61 1.67
CA ARG A 50 14.18 1.81 0.97
C ARG A 50 13.12 2.89 0.72
N LEU A 51 11.85 2.51 0.71
CA LEU A 51 10.75 3.38 0.34
C LEU A 51 9.58 3.12 1.28
N PRO A 52 9.19 4.11 2.12
CA PRO A 52 7.97 4.02 2.89
C PRO A 52 6.77 3.75 1.98
N LEU A 53 6.10 2.62 2.19
CA LEU A 53 4.94 2.20 1.43
C LEU A 53 3.83 1.75 2.38
N CYS A 54 2.63 2.27 2.19
CA CYS A 54 1.48 1.89 3.00
C CYS A 54 0.18 1.87 2.19
N VAL A 55 -0.87 1.28 2.78
CA VAL A 55 -2.20 1.15 2.19
C VAL A 55 -3.22 1.94 3.00
N VAL A 56 -4.16 2.58 2.31
CA VAL A 56 -5.37 3.12 2.91
C VAL A 56 -6.51 2.19 2.52
N ALA A 57 -7.17 1.59 3.50
CA ALA A 57 -8.33 0.76 3.27
C ALA A 57 -9.36 1.00 4.37
N ASP A 58 -10.53 1.47 3.97
CA ASP A 58 -11.72 1.60 4.81
C ASP A 58 -12.89 0.83 4.17
N GLY A 59 -13.98 0.64 4.91
CA GLY A 59 -15.20 0.07 4.35
C GLY A 59 -15.11 -1.44 4.06
N PRO A 60 -15.76 -1.94 2.99
CA PRO A 60 -16.04 -3.37 2.78
C PRO A 60 -14.81 -4.28 2.76
N ILE A 61 -13.67 -3.77 2.27
CA ILE A 61 -12.43 -4.55 2.15
C ILE A 61 -11.59 -4.54 3.43
N SER A 62 -11.78 -3.58 4.34
CA SER A 62 -10.91 -3.42 5.50
C SER A 62 -10.97 -4.63 6.45
N ARG A 63 -12.18 -5.12 6.76
CA ARG A 63 -12.38 -6.26 7.67
C ARG A 63 -11.84 -7.57 7.08
N PRO A 64 -12.14 -7.95 5.82
CA PRO A 64 -11.49 -9.08 5.17
C PRO A 64 -9.96 -9.01 5.21
N LEU A 65 -9.36 -7.84 4.95
CA LEU A 65 -7.91 -7.67 4.98
C LEU A 65 -7.32 -7.90 6.38
N LYS A 66 -7.95 -7.36 7.43
CA LYS A 66 -7.54 -7.62 8.80
C LYS A 66 -7.69 -9.08 9.21
N LEU A 67 -8.77 -9.74 8.77
CA LEU A 67 -9.00 -11.15 9.09
C LEU A 67 -7.94 -12.09 8.50
N VAL A 68 -7.33 -11.71 7.37
CA VAL A 68 -6.23 -12.47 6.76
C VAL A 68 -4.85 -11.99 7.23
N GLY A 69 -4.78 -11.08 8.21
CA GLY A 69 -3.54 -10.56 8.77
C GLY A 69 -2.76 -9.62 7.84
N PHE A 70 -3.43 -8.99 6.87
CA PHE A 70 -2.76 -8.09 5.93
C PHE A 70 -2.08 -6.90 6.64
N ASP A 71 -2.72 -6.36 7.67
CA ASP A 71 -2.21 -5.24 8.47
C ASP A 71 -1.03 -5.60 9.39
N GLU A 72 -0.74 -6.89 9.56
CA GLU A 72 0.47 -7.36 10.23
C GLU A 72 1.67 -7.42 9.26
N LEU A 73 1.41 -7.53 7.95
CA LEU A 73 2.44 -7.61 6.91
C LEU A 73 2.84 -6.23 6.38
N MET A 74 1.88 -5.32 6.27
CA MET A 74 2.05 -4.01 5.64
C MET A 74 1.30 -2.94 6.41
N PRO A 75 1.87 -1.73 6.59
CA PRO A 75 1.18 -0.62 7.22
C PRO A 75 -0.14 -0.31 6.51
N MET A 76 -1.24 -0.40 7.24
CA MET A 76 -2.59 -0.16 6.74
C MET A 76 -3.33 0.84 7.62
N TYR A 77 -3.89 1.87 7.00
CA TYR A 77 -4.62 2.95 7.67
C TYR A 77 -6.05 3.04 7.19
N ALA A 78 -6.95 3.49 8.06
CA ALA A 78 -8.34 3.72 7.69
C ALA A 78 -8.54 5.02 6.89
N ARG A 79 -7.62 6.00 7.01
CA ARG A 79 -7.77 7.32 6.38
C ARG A 79 -6.48 7.79 5.73
N LEU A 80 -6.63 8.49 4.60
CA LEU A 80 -5.51 8.99 3.80
C LEU A 80 -4.64 9.98 4.55
N ASP A 81 -5.21 10.86 5.36
CA ASP A 81 -4.45 11.82 6.15
C ASP A 81 -3.56 11.14 7.21
N GLN A 82 -4.01 10.03 7.81
CA GLN A 82 -3.20 9.24 8.74
C GLN A 82 -2.01 8.60 8.02
N ALA A 83 -2.26 8.00 6.85
CA ALA A 83 -1.21 7.41 6.03
C ALA A 83 -0.16 8.47 5.63
N LEU A 84 -0.61 9.64 5.18
CA LEU A 84 0.27 10.74 4.79
C LEU A 84 1.10 11.26 5.96
N GLN A 85 0.51 11.41 7.16
CA GLN A 85 1.24 11.81 8.36
C GLN A 85 2.33 10.80 8.73
N GLN A 86 2.02 9.50 8.63
CA GLN A 86 3.00 8.48 8.95
C GLN A 86 4.16 8.47 7.97
N VAL A 87 3.90 8.38 6.66
CA VAL A 87 4.99 8.27 5.67
C VAL A 87 5.87 9.53 5.67
N GLN A 88 5.30 10.72 5.93
CA GLN A 88 6.09 11.95 6.09
C GLN A 88 6.98 11.95 7.33
N SER A 89 6.59 11.21 8.38
CA SER A 89 7.37 11.06 9.60
C SER A 89 8.50 10.05 9.37
N ASP A 90 8.20 8.93 8.72
CA ASP A 90 9.18 7.88 8.37
C ASP A 90 10.25 8.41 7.42
N THR A 91 9.85 9.14 6.36
CA THR A 91 10.79 9.80 5.45
C THR A 91 11.70 10.77 6.21
N ARG A 92 11.17 11.56 7.18
CA ARG A 92 11.99 12.49 7.96
C ARG A 92 13.00 11.79 8.87
N GLN A 93 12.64 10.62 9.42
CA GLN A 93 13.56 9.82 10.24
C GLN A 93 14.68 9.20 9.40
N ALA A 94 14.41 8.82 8.14
CA ALA A 94 15.42 8.26 7.24
C ALA A 94 16.54 9.23 6.83
N PHE A 95 16.33 10.55 7.01
CA PHE A 95 17.29 11.61 6.65
C PHE A 95 17.87 12.35 7.87
N ALA A 96 17.53 11.93 9.10
CA ALA A 96 18.07 12.48 10.35
C ALA A 96 19.26 11.66 10.85
#